data_AF-A0A9P4WCM6-F1
#
_entry.id   AF-A0A9P4WCM6-F1
#
_cell.length_a   1.000
_cell.length_b   1.000
_cell.length_c   1.000
_cell.angle_alpha   90.00
_cell.angle_beta   90.00
_cell.angle_gamma   90.00
#
_symmetry.space_group_name_H-M   'P 1'
#
loop_
_entity.id
_entity.type
_entity.pdbx_description
1 polymer ?
#
loop_
_entity_poly.entity_id
_entity_poly.type
_entity_poly.pdbx_seq_one_letter_code
_entity_poly.pdbx_strand_id
1 'polypeptide(L)'
;MVRVKFRYLVVNFLYPTPAPKSRTALPDLVQIHSPTPDAFNAGALVRLLRDAIEDLYGDYGSGMVSSSLKVNYFSPATSTAIIRCPRDHFELVWAALTFVTKLPRADIPVVCRVVRVSATIKKAEEEVIRRSRAIVKRAKAAEDKGADPMLRSVEKSVERDRRETVVVIDDGHESGDMSE
;
A
#
# COMPACT_ATOMS: atom_id res chain seq x y z
N MET A 1 -31.96 0.47 -19.00
CA MET A 1 -31.56 0.42 -17.57
C MET A 1 -30.21 1.12 -17.41
N VAL A 2 -30.15 2.29 -16.76
CA VAL A 2 -28.94 3.12 -16.63
C VAL A 2 -28.39 2.99 -15.22
N ARG A 3 -27.07 2.79 -15.08
CA ARG A 3 -26.38 2.72 -13.78
C ARG A 3 -25.24 3.73 -13.75
N VAL A 4 -25.04 4.37 -12.61
CA VAL A 4 -23.89 5.27 -12.39
C VAL A 4 -22.60 4.46 -12.45
N LYS A 5 -21.60 4.99 -13.16
CA LYS A 5 -20.30 4.35 -13.37
C LYS A 5 -19.24 5.07 -12.56
N PHE A 6 -18.35 4.30 -11.94
CA PHE A 6 -17.25 4.83 -11.14
C PHE A 6 -15.90 4.38 -11.69
N ARG A 7 -14.86 5.10 -11.25
CA ARG A 7 -13.45 4.76 -11.43
C ARG A 7 -12.79 4.66 -10.06
N TYR A 8 -11.81 3.78 -9.96
CA TYR A 8 -11.03 3.53 -8.76
C TYR A 8 -9.58 3.86 -9.06
N LEU A 9 -9.04 4.85 -8.35
CA LEU A 9 -7.65 5.25 -8.41
C LEU A 9 -6.89 4.52 -7.31
N VAL A 10 -5.84 3.79 -7.69
CA VAL A 10 -4.87 3.23 -6.75
C VAL A 10 -3.75 4.26 -6.60
N VAL A 11 -3.53 4.73 -5.39
CA VAL A 11 -2.58 5.80 -5.07
C VAL A 11 -1.55 5.28 -4.08
N ASN A 12 -0.30 5.69 -4.26
CA ASN A 12 0.80 5.42 -3.35
C ASN A 12 1.41 6.74 -2.88
N PHE A 13 1.59 6.91 -1.57
CA PHE A 13 2.24 8.08 -0.99
C PHE A 13 3.74 7.80 -0.85
N LEU A 14 4.55 8.70 -1.38
CA LEU A 14 6.01 8.62 -1.34
C LEU A 14 6.54 9.78 -0.50
N TYR A 15 7.58 9.51 0.30
CA TYR A 15 8.18 10.47 1.22
C TYR A 15 9.63 10.72 0.81
N PRO A 16 9.89 11.76 -0.01
CA PRO A 16 11.22 12.00 -0.56
C PRO A 16 12.21 12.54 0.48
N THR A 17 11.73 13.14 1.57
CA THR A 17 12.58 13.66 2.64
C THR A 17 12.59 12.66 3.79
N PRO A 18 13.76 12.19 4.25
CA PRO A 18 13.82 11.28 5.39
C PRO A 18 13.27 11.98 6.62
N ALA A 19 12.42 11.28 7.37
CA ALA A 19 12.02 11.74 8.69
C ALA A 19 13.31 11.98 9.52
N PRO A 20 13.44 13.12 10.25
CA PRO A 20 14.68 13.55 10.89
C PRO A 20 15.19 12.63 12.02
N LYS A 21 14.58 11.45 12.23
CA LYS A 21 14.88 10.51 13.31
C LYS A 21 15.38 9.13 12.85
N SER A 22 15.59 8.89 11.55
CA SER A 22 16.17 7.61 11.10
C SER A 22 17.68 7.58 11.35
N ARG A 23 18.09 7.01 12.48
CA ARG A 23 19.50 6.79 12.90
C ARG A 23 20.24 5.74 12.06
N THR A 24 19.61 5.15 11.05
CA THR A 24 20.16 4.05 10.24
C THR A 24 20.15 4.45 8.76
N ALA A 25 21.30 4.29 8.10
CA ALA A 25 21.46 4.53 6.66
C ALA A 25 20.74 3.43 5.85
N LEU A 26 19.42 3.56 5.74
CA LEU A 26 18.62 2.68 4.88
C LEU A 26 18.85 3.05 3.40
N PRO A 27 18.75 2.10 2.46
CA PRO A 27 18.75 2.42 1.03
C PRO A 27 17.66 3.43 0.68
N ASP A 28 17.97 4.38 -0.22
CA ASP A 28 17.09 5.49 -0.62
C ASP A 28 15.67 5.01 -1.03
N LEU A 29 15.60 3.87 -1.73
CA LEU A 29 14.34 3.27 -2.15
C LEU A 29 13.43 2.84 -0.98
N VAL A 30 14.02 2.42 0.14
CA VAL A 30 13.26 2.06 1.36
C VAL A 30 12.81 3.33 2.09
N GLN A 31 13.62 4.39 2.07
CA GLN A 31 13.27 5.67 2.68
C GLN A 31 12.07 6.33 1.98
N ILE A 32 12.05 6.30 0.64
CA ILE A 32 10.95 6.86 -0.16
C ILE A 32 9.62 6.15 0.11
N HIS A 33 9.66 4.87 0.49
CA HIS A 33 8.51 4.04 0.80
C HIS A 33 8.23 3.94 2.31
N SER A 34 8.63 4.93 3.10
CA SER A 34 8.36 4.95 4.54
C SER A 34 6.86 4.88 4.84
N PRO A 35 6.47 4.30 5.99
CA PRO A 35 5.07 4.26 6.41
C PRO A 35 4.55 5.67 6.70
N THR A 36 3.29 5.90 6.35
CA THR A 36 2.58 7.13 6.73
C THR A 36 2.37 7.17 8.24
N PRO A 37 2.55 8.32 8.92
CA PRO A 37 2.21 8.44 10.33
C PRO A 37 0.74 8.16 10.63
N ASP A 38 0.47 7.49 11.75
CA ASP A 38 -0.90 7.09 12.16
C ASP A 38 -1.86 8.27 12.39
N ALA A 39 -1.33 9.49 12.53
CA ALA A 39 -2.13 10.71 12.60
C ALA A 39 -2.92 10.99 11.31
N PHE A 40 -2.47 10.47 10.17
CA PHE A 40 -3.15 10.60 8.90
C PHE A 40 -4.13 9.45 8.71
N ASN A 41 -5.41 9.79 8.58
CA ASN A 41 -6.50 8.81 8.44
C ASN A 41 -7.24 8.97 7.10
N ALA A 42 -8.08 7.99 6.77
CA ALA A 42 -8.86 8.01 5.53
C ALA A 42 -9.78 9.24 5.41
N GLY A 43 -10.31 9.74 6.53
CA GLY A 43 -11.14 10.96 6.55
C GLY A 43 -10.33 12.23 6.27
N ALA A 44 -9.11 12.31 6.79
CA ALA A 44 -8.16 13.38 6.51
C ALA A 44 -7.75 13.37 5.03
N LEU A 45 -7.58 12.20 4.43
CA LEU A 45 -7.34 12.06 3.00
C LEU A 45 -8.52 12.58 2.16
N VAL A 46 -9.76 12.28 2.54
CA VAL A 46 -10.95 12.79 1.83
C VAL A 46 -11.02 14.32 1.91
N ARG A 47 -10.77 14.90 3.09
CA ARG A 47 -10.76 16.36 3.29
C ARG A 47 -9.66 17.02 2.46
N LEU A 48 -8.43 16.53 2.59
CA LEU A 48 -7.28 16.99 1.82
C LEU A 48 -7.56 16.99 0.32
N LEU A 49 -8.22 15.95 -0.19
CA LEU A 49 -8.53 15.84 -1.61
C LEU A 49 -9.65 16.80 -2.04
N ARG A 50 -10.63 17.08 -1.17
CA ARG A 50 -11.66 18.10 -1.44
C ARG A 50 -11.04 19.49 -1.47
N ASP A 51 -10.21 19.81 -0.49
CA ASP A 51 -9.50 21.09 -0.40
C ASP A 51 -8.61 21.28 -1.64
N ALA A 52 -7.83 20.27 -2.03
CA ALA A 52 -7.00 20.31 -3.24
C ALA A 52 -7.80 20.43 -4.54
N ILE A 53 -9.01 19.86 -4.60
CA ILE A 53 -9.90 19.99 -5.76
C ILE A 53 -10.48 21.41 -5.82
N GLU A 54 -10.90 21.95 -4.68
CA GLU A 54 -11.43 23.30 -4.56
C GLU A 54 -10.36 24.35 -4.91
N ASP A 55 -9.12 24.17 -4.45
CA ASP A 55 -8.00 25.04 -4.79
C ASP A 55 -7.68 25.07 -6.29
N LEU A 56 -7.77 23.93 -6.98
CA LEU A 56 -7.44 23.83 -8.40
C LEU A 56 -8.59 24.19 -9.35
N TYR A 57 -9.81 23.80 -8.99
CA TYR A 57 -10.97 23.80 -9.90
C TYR A 57 -12.16 24.59 -9.35
N GLY A 58 -12.04 25.15 -8.15
CA GLY A 58 -13.10 25.89 -7.47
C GLY A 58 -14.35 25.07 -7.17
N ASP A 59 -15.45 25.78 -7.03
CA ASP A 59 -16.77 25.22 -6.72
C ASP A 59 -17.24 24.21 -7.77
N TYR A 60 -16.83 24.38 -9.04
CA TYR A 60 -17.18 23.46 -10.12
C TYR A 60 -16.60 22.06 -9.86
N GLY A 61 -15.29 21.98 -9.60
CA GLY A 61 -14.64 20.69 -9.33
C GLY A 61 -15.17 20.03 -8.07
N SER A 62 -15.34 20.83 -7.01
CA SER A 62 -15.90 20.37 -5.74
C SER A 62 -17.31 19.81 -5.93
N GLY A 63 -18.18 20.52 -6.66
CA GLY A 63 -19.55 20.10 -6.97
C GLY A 63 -19.62 18.79 -7.74
N MET A 64 -18.85 18.66 -8.84
CA MET A 64 -18.89 17.48 -9.70
C MET A 64 -18.37 16.20 -9.02
N VAL A 65 -17.43 16.33 -8.09
CA VAL A 65 -16.77 15.19 -7.44
C VAL A 65 -17.38 14.86 -6.08
N SER A 66 -17.98 15.83 -5.38
CA SER A 66 -18.48 15.73 -3.99
C SER A 66 -19.35 14.50 -3.72
N SER A 67 -20.30 14.19 -4.62
CA SER A 67 -21.30 13.12 -4.45
C SER A 67 -20.72 11.71 -4.55
N SER A 68 -19.60 11.56 -5.27
CA SER A 68 -19.08 10.25 -5.69
C SER A 68 -17.70 9.94 -5.12
N LEU A 69 -17.02 10.93 -4.53
CA LEU A 69 -15.70 10.80 -3.95
C LEU A 69 -15.74 10.05 -2.63
N LYS A 70 -15.06 8.91 -2.57
CA LYS A 70 -14.92 8.12 -1.34
C LYS A 70 -13.58 7.41 -1.31
N VAL A 71 -12.92 7.39 -0.15
CA VAL A 71 -11.78 6.51 0.10
C VAL A 71 -12.32 5.15 0.53
N ASN A 72 -12.06 4.13 -0.27
CA ASN A 72 -12.51 2.76 -0.02
C ASN A 72 -11.52 1.99 0.85
N TYR A 73 -10.23 2.27 0.68
CA TYR A 73 -9.16 1.61 1.40
C TYR A 73 -8.03 2.61 1.63
N PHE A 74 -7.42 2.56 2.81
CA PHE A 74 -6.20 3.27 3.12
C PHE A 74 -5.42 2.47 4.15
N SER A 75 -4.13 2.25 3.89
CA SER A 75 -3.21 1.57 4.80
C SER A 75 -2.01 2.47 5.07
N PRO A 76 -1.81 2.92 6.32
CA PRO A 76 -0.63 3.71 6.71
C PRO A 76 0.67 2.92 6.58
N ALA A 77 0.64 1.62 6.88
CA ALA A 77 1.83 0.75 6.87
C ALA A 77 2.45 0.61 5.46
N THR A 78 1.61 0.62 4.42
CA THR A 78 2.05 0.49 3.02
C THR A 78 1.88 1.80 2.23
N SER A 79 1.46 2.86 2.91
CA SER A 79 1.24 4.19 2.31
C SER A 79 0.40 4.13 1.03
N THR A 80 -0.59 3.22 0.97
CA THR A 80 -1.39 2.94 -0.24
C THR A 80 -2.88 3.21 0.02
N ALA A 81 -3.56 3.81 -0.96
CA ALA A 81 -4.99 4.11 -0.93
C ALA A 81 -5.73 3.66 -2.19
N ILE A 82 -7.02 3.35 -2.04
CA ILE A 82 -7.96 3.17 -3.15
C ILE A 82 -9.06 4.22 -3.03
N ILE A 83 -9.18 5.06 -4.05
CA ILE A 83 -10.10 6.20 -4.08
C ILE A 83 -11.12 5.98 -5.18
N ARG A 84 -12.40 6.01 -4.83
CA ARG A 84 -13.53 5.98 -5.76
C ARG A 84 -13.84 7.40 -6.24
N CYS A 85 -14.03 7.53 -7.54
CA CYS A 85 -14.30 8.78 -8.25
C CYS A 85 -15.44 8.58 -9.27
N PRO A 86 -16.15 9.65 -9.67
CA PRO A 86 -17.05 9.60 -10.82
C PRO A 86 -16.28 9.25 -12.10
N ARG A 87 -16.91 8.53 -13.04
CA ARG A 87 -16.25 8.10 -14.28
C ARG A 87 -15.82 9.28 -15.15
N ASP A 88 -16.60 10.33 -15.22
CA ASP A 88 -16.39 11.40 -16.21
C ASP A 88 -15.39 12.46 -15.71
N HIS A 89 -15.16 12.52 -14.38
CA HIS A 89 -14.25 13.48 -13.75
C HIS A 89 -13.13 12.82 -12.94
N PHE A 90 -12.69 11.61 -13.32
CA PHE A 90 -11.58 10.94 -12.64
C PHE A 90 -10.23 11.64 -12.87
N GLU A 91 -10.07 12.32 -14.01
CA GLU A 91 -8.87 13.08 -14.37
C GLU A 91 -8.68 14.30 -13.46
N LEU A 92 -9.79 14.94 -13.09
CA LEU A 92 -9.80 16.05 -12.13
C LEU A 92 -9.22 15.61 -10.78
N VAL A 93 -9.69 14.45 -10.29
CA VAL A 93 -9.20 13.86 -9.04
C VAL A 93 -7.73 13.43 -9.15
N TRP A 94 -7.33 12.88 -10.29
CA TRP A 94 -5.93 12.53 -10.54
C TRP A 94 -5.04 13.78 -10.48
N ALA A 95 -5.39 14.82 -11.23
CA ALA A 95 -4.65 16.07 -11.22
C ALA A 95 -4.54 16.65 -9.81
N ALA A 96 -5.66 16.77 -9.08
CA ALA A 96 -5.65 17.25 -7.69
C ALA A 96 -4.70 16.45 -6.80
N LEU A 97 -4.69 15.11 -6.90
CA LEU A 97 -3.74 14.27 -6.17
C LEU A 97 -2.28 14.61 -6.49
N THR A 98 -1.95 14.87 -7.76
CA THR A 98 -0.56 15.20 -8.14
C THR A 98 -0.06 16.53 -7.62
N PHE A 99 -0.95 17.48 -7.31
CA PHE A 99 -0.61 18.77 -6.72
C PHE A 99 -0.54 18.76 -5.19
N VAL A 100 -0.97 17.67 -4.54
CA VAL A 100 -0.79 17.51 -3.08
C VAL A 100 0.70 17.32 -2.78
N THR A 101 1.29 18.31 -2.12
CA THR A 101 2.73 18.33 -1.76
C THR A 101 2.98 18.11 -0.28
N LYS A 102 1.98 18.30 0.59
CA LYS A 102 2.12 18.20 2.04
C LYS A 102 0.98 17.41 2.65
N LEU A 103 1.31 16.61 3.66
CA LEU A 103 0.31 15.88 4.44
C LEU A 103 -0.19 16.76 5.59
N PRO A 104 -1.51 16.91 5.78
CA PRO A 104 -2.06 17.73 6.85
C PRO A 104 -1.66 17.18 8.23
N ARG A 105 -1.49 18.10 9.20
CA ARG A 105 -1.08 17.86 10.60
C ARG A 105 0.39 17.56 10.85
N ALA A 106 1.12 16.99 9.89
CA ALA A 106 2.51 16.62 10.09
C ALA A 106 3.50 17.50 9.30
N ASP A 107 2.99 18.32 8.36
CA ASP A 107 3.79 19.14 7.43
C ASP A 107 4.90 18.35 6.72
N ILE A 108 4.66 17.04 6.53
CA ILE A 108 5.60 16.15 5.87
C ILE A 108 5.43 16.33 4.36
N PRO A 109 6.53 16.57 3.62
CA PRO A 109 6.47 16.60 2.17
C PRO A 109 6.11 15.20 1.65
N VAL A 110 5.07 15.15 0.82
CA VAL A 110 4.55 13.91 0.25
C VAL A 110 4.40 14.06 -1.25
N VAL A 111 4.68 12.97 -1.97
CA VAL A 111 4.38 12.86 -3.40
C VAL A 111 3.33 11.78 -3.58
N CYS A 112 2.14 12.19 -3.99
CA CYS A 112 1.03 11.28 -4.29
C CYS A 112 1.19 10.73 -5.70
N ARG A 113 1.52 9.45 -5.82
CA ARG A 113 1.64 8.77 -7.11
C ARG A 113 0.41 7.93 -7.40
N VAL A 114 -0.34 8.30 -8.44
CA VAL A 114 -1.38 7.43 -9.00
C VAL A 114 -0.71 6.29 -9.77
N VAL A 115 -1.00 5.06 -9.37
CA VAL A 115 -0.40 3.83 -9.93
C VAL A 115 -1.26 3.25 -11.03
N ARG A 116 -2.58 3.19 -10.80
CA ARG A 116 -3.53 2.52 -11.70
C ARG A 116 -4.90 3.14 -11.58
N VAL A 117 -5.61 3.20 -12.71
CA VAL A 117 -7.04 3.49 -12.77
C VAL A 117 -7.79 2.22 -13.16
N SER A 118 -8.81 1.85 -12.39
CA SER A 118 -9.61 0.64 -12.59
C SER A 118 -11.10 0.97 -12.62
N ALA A 119 -11.88 0.16 -13.35
CA ALA A 119 -13.34 0.32 -13.41
C ALA A 119 -14.07 -0.35 -12.23
N THR A 120 -13.46 -1.36 -11.60
CA THR A 120 -14.02 -2.10 -10.47
C THR A 120 -13.03 -2.15 -9.33
N ILE A 121 -13.55 -2.21 -8.10
CA ILE A 121 -12.71 -2.32 -6.90
C ILE A 121 -11.90 -3.62 -6.88
N LYS A 122 -12.50 -4.74 -7.30
CA LYS A 122 -11.81 -6.04 -7.38
C LYS A 122 -10.54 -5.96 -8.24
N LYS A 123 -10.59 -5.28 -9.39
CA LYS A 123 -9.40 -5.08 -10.24
C LYS A 123 -8.38 -4.12 -9.63
N ALA A 124 -8.82 -3.14 -8.85
CA ALA A 124 -7.91 -2.27 -8.11
C ALA A 124 -7.17 -3.06 -7.00
N GLU A 125 -7.89 -3.91 -6.25
CA GLU A 125 -7.33 -4.78 -5.21
C GLU A 125 -6.36 -5.81 -5.77
N GLU A 126 -6.74 -6.51 -6.86
CA GLU A 126 -5.85 -7.44 -7.56
C GLU A 126 -4.53 -6.77 -7.97
N GLU A 127 -4.59 -5.53 -8.47
CA GLU A 127 -3.40 -4.77 -8.87
C GLU A 127 -2.52 -4.35 -7.69
N VAL A 128 -3.13 -3.96 -6.56
CA VAL A 128 -2.39 -3.68 -5.32
C VAL A 128 -1.67 -4.95 -4.86
N ILE A 129 -2.37 -6.08 -4.80
CA ILE A 129 -1.79 -7.37 -4.37
C ILE A 129 -0.67 -7.81 -5.33
N ARG A 130 -0.89 -7.71 -6.65
CA ARG A 130 0.11 -8.03 -7.68
C ARG A 130 1.37 -7.20 -7.50
N ARG A 131 1.23 -5.90 -7.22
CA ARG A 131 2.35 -5.00 -6.98
C ARG A 131 3.08 -5.32 -5.68
N SER A 132 2.36 -5.54 -4.59
CA SER A 132 2.97 -5.91 -3.30
C SER A 132 3.77 -7.20 -3.41
N ARG A 133 3.22 -8.23 -4.08
CA ARG A 133 3.95 -9.48 -4.37
C ARG A 133 5.21 -9.25 -5.20
N ALA A 134 5.15 -8.37 -6.20
CA ALA A 134 6.31 -8.04 -7.03
C ALA A 134 7.40 -7.30 -6.22
N ILE A 135 7.02 -6.41 -5.30
CA ILE A 135 7.94 -5.71 -4.40
C ILE A 135 8.62 -6.71 -3.45
N VAL A 136 7.84 -7.58 -2.80
CA VAL A 136 8.37 -8.62 -1.90
C VAL A 136 9.32 -9.57 -2.65
N LYS A 137 8.96 -10.00 -3.86
CA LYS A 137 9.84 -10.85 -4.69
C LYS A 137 11.16 -10.17 -5.03
N ARG A 138 11.14 -8.86 -5.31
CA ARG A 138 12.37 -8.08 -5.57
C ARG A 138 13.22 -7.91 -4.32
N ALA A 139 12.59 -7.67 -3.16
CA ALA A 139 13.29 -7.57 -1.89
C ALA A 139 14.02 -8.88 -1.54
N LYS A 140 13.32 -10.03 -1.61
CA LYS A 140 13.93 -11.36 -1.39
C LYS A 140 15.08 -11.65 -2.35
N ALA A 141 14.92 -11.33 -3.64
CA ALA A 141 15.98 -11.53 -4.62
C ALA A 141 17.21 -10.62 -4.41
N ALA A 142 17.02 -9.47 -3.74
CA ALA A 142 18.13 -8.58 -3.37
C ALA A 142 18.86 -9.08 -2.12
N GLU A 143 18.14 -9.57 -1.11
CA GLU A 143 18.72 -10.25 0.06
C GLU A 143 19.54 -11.47 -0.36
N ASP A 144 19.00 -12.27 -1.28
CA ASP A 144 19.71 -13.39 -1.89
C ASP A 144 21.05 -12.96 -2.50
N LYS A 145 21.11 -11.84 -3.22
CA LYS A 145 22.35 -11.37 -3.84
C LYS A 145 23.34 -10.76 -2.86
N GLY A 146 22.88 -10.31 -1.69
CA GLY A 146 23.69 -9.70 -0.64
C GLY A 146 24.11 -10.66 0.50
N ALA A 147 23.53 -11.85 0.57
CA ALA A 147 23.88 -12.85 1.57
C ALA A 147 25.20 -13.55 1.19
N ASP A 148 26.20 -13.46 2.09
CA ASP A 148 27.39 -14.29 2.02
C ASP A 148 26.99 -15.77 1.83
N PRO A 149 27.67 -16.54 0.97
CA PRO A 149 27.33 -17.93 0.67
C PRO A 149 27.26 -18.81 1.93
N MET A 150 27.91 -18.39 3.02
CA MET A 150 27.88 -19.05 4.33
C MET A 150 26.53 -18.91 5.04
N LEU A 151 25.92 -17.71 5.04
CA LEU A 151 24.62 -17.46 5.69
C LEU A 151 23.50 -18.23 4.98
N ARG A 152 23.57 -18.35 3.65
CA ARG A 152 22.65 -19.16 2.83
C ARG A 152 22.71 -20.65 3.15
N SER A 153 23.90 -21.15 3.47
CA SER A 153 24.05 -22.56 3.88
C SER A 153 23.43 -22.78 5.25
N VAL A 154 23.54 -21.80 6.16
CA VAL A 154 22.92 -21.87 7.50
C VAL A 154 21.40 -21.76 7.40
N GLU A 155 20.85 -20.81 6.64
CA GLU A 155 19.40 -20.69 6.42
C GLU A 155 18.80 -21.96 5.80
N LYS A 156 19.47 -22.54 4.79
CA LYS A 156 19.02 -23.81 4.19
C LYS A 156 19.13 -25.01 5.13
N SER A 157 20.13 -25.05 6.01
CA SER A 157 20.24 -26.10 7.03
C SER A 157 19.15 -25.94 8.09
N VAL A 158 18.88 -24.72 8.56
CA VAL A 158 17.82 -24.44 9.54
C VAL A 158 16.43 -24.71 8.96
N GLU A 159 16.17 -24.39 7.69
CA GLU A 159 14.89 -24.68 7.04
C GLU A 159 14.71 -26.18 6.74
N ARG A 160 15.79 -26.94 6.58
CA ARG A 160 15.77 -28.40 6.50
C ARG A 160 15.48 -29.02 7.86
N ASP A 161 16.18 -28.60 8.91
CA ASP A 161 15.96 -29.08 10.28
C ASP A 161 14.53 -28.76 10.75
N ARG A 162 13.99 -27.59 10.38
CA ARG A 162 12.60 -27.22 10.68
C ARG A 162 11.57 -28.06 9.93
N ARG A 163 11.86 -28.50 8.71
CA ARG A 163 11.01 -29.45 7.99
C ARG A 163 11.08 -30.84 8.61
N GLU A 164 12.27 -31.28 9.01
CA GLU A 164 12.47 -32.58 9.68
C GLU A 164 11.76 -32.60 11.06
N THR A 165 11.84 -31.54 11.85
CA THR A 165 11.11 -31.46 13.12
C THR A 165 9.59 -31.41 12.94
N VAL A 166 9.07 -30.80 11.87
CA VAL A 166 7.63 -30.78 11.60
C VAL A 166 7.12 -32.15 11.15
N VAL A 167 7.93 -32.94 10.42
CA VAL A 167 7.58 -34.32 10.03
C VAL A 167 7.58 -35.25 11.25
N VAL A 168 8.51 -35.07 12.19
CA VAL A 168 8.58 -35.91 13.42
C VAL A 168 7.40 -35.70 14.37
N ILE A 169 6.71 -34.55 14.32
CA ILE A 169 5.54 -34.27 15.18
C ILE A 169 4.26 -34.93 14.63
N ASP A 170 4.16 -35.18 13.32
CA ASP A 170 2.96 -35.77 12.69
C ASP A 170 2.91 -37.31 12.85
N ASP A 171 4.08 -37.97 12.90
CA ASP A 171 4.18 -39.43 13.12
C ASP A 171 4.00 -39.86 14.60
N GLY A 172 3.77 -38.92 15.52
CA GLY A 172 3.77 -39.15 16.97
C GLY A 172 2.40 -39.37 17.62
N HIS A 173 1.28 -39.33 16.89
CA HIS A 173 -0.05 -39.37 17.53
C HIS A 173 -1.10 -40.22 16.82
N GLU A 174 -0.84 -41.52 16.60
CA GLU A 174 -1.90 -42.52 16.44
C GLU A 174 -1.48 -43.87 17.07
N SER A 175 -1.71 -44.04 18.38
CA SER A 175 -2.09 -45.34 18.94
C SER A 175 -2.49 -45.23 20.41
N GLY A 176 -3.73 -45.59 20.71
CA GLY A 176 -4.12 -46.10 22.03
C GLY A 176 -5.22 -45.32 22.73
N ASP A 177 -6.47 -45.57 22.35
CA ASP A 177 -7.49 -45.85 23.36
C ASP A 177 -8.58 -46.77 22.80
N MET A 178 -8.46 -48.05 23.15
CA MET A 178 -9.51 -49.08 23.08
C MET A 178 -9.74 -49.54 24.52
N SER A 179 -11.01 -49.81 24.88
CA SER A 179 -11.56 -50.26 26.19
C SER A 179 -11.48 -49.21 27.31
N GLU A 180 -12.57 -48.81 27.98
CA GLU A 180 -13.70 -49.59 28.55
C GLU A 180 -15.09 -48.98 28.31
#